data_AF-A0A654ZZE7-F1
#
_entry.id   AF-A0A654ZZE7-F1
#
_cell.length_a   1.000
_cell.length_b   1.000
_cell.length_c   1.000
_cell.angle_alpha   90.00
_cell.angle_beta   90.00
_cell.angle_gamma   90.00
#
_symmetry.space_group_name_H-M   'P 1'
#
loop_
_entity.id
_entity.type
_entity.pdbx_description
1 polymer ?
#
loop_
_entity_poly.entity_id
_entity_poly.type
_entity_poly.pdbx_seq_one_letter_code
_entity_poly.pdbx_strand_id
1 'polypeptide(L)'
;MPPAAATYAIDRDVADRWHIRRYGFHGTSHQYVSERAAAFLGRPLDGLNQIVLHLGNGASASAIARGRPVETSMGLTPLEGLVMGTRSGDLDPGVISYLWRTARMGVEDIESMLNHRSGMLGLAGERDFRRLRLVIETGDRSAQLAYEVFIHRLRKYLGAYLAVLGHTDVVSFTAGIGENDAAVRRDALAGLQGLGIALDQDRNLGPGHGARRISSDDSPIAVLVVPTNEELAIARDCLRVLGGRRA
;
A
#
# COMPACT_ATOMS: atom_id res chain seq x y z
N MET A 1 2.05 3.58 -16.20
CA MET A 1 1.58 4.73 -15.42
C MET A 1 1.52 5.97 -16.33
N PRO A 2 0.45 6.77 -16.30
CA PRO A 2 0.33 8.01 -17.05
C PRO A 2 1.45 9.02 -16.73
N PRO A 3 1.85 9.91 -17.66
CA PRO A 3 2.90 10.91 -17.40
C PRO A 3 2.61 11.79 -16.19
N ALA A 4 1.37 12.24 -16.01
CA ALA A 4 0.98 13.11 -14.89
C ALA A 4 1.20 12.48 -13.50
N ALA A 5 1.09 11.15 -13.38
CA ALA A 5 1.37 10.43 -12.14
C ALA A 5 2.86 10.06 -12.00
N ALA A 6 3.55 9.86 -13.14
CA ALA A 6 4.92 9.43 -13.13
C ALA A 6 5.95 10.56 -12.98
N THR A 7 5.64 11.76 -13.45
CA THR A 7 6.59 12.89 -13.49
C THR A 7 6.56 13.68 -12.17
N TYR A 8 7.71 13.78 -11.49
CA TYR A 8 7.85 14.72 -10.39
C TYR A 8 7.98 16.15 -10.92
N ALA A 9 7.43 17.12 -10.18
CA ALA A 9 7.52 18.54 -10.51
C ALA A 9 8.88 19.13 -10.08
N ILE A 10 9.96 18.70 -10.75
CA ILE A 10 11.34 19.17 -10.56
C ILE A 10 11.90 19.71 -11.89
N ASP A 11 13.15 20.19 -11.88
CA ASP A 11 13.84 20.60 -13.10
C ASP A 11 13.81 19.48 -14.15
N ARG A 12 13.28 19.81 -15.34
CA ARG A 12 13.04 18.85 -16.40
C ARG A 12 14.34 18.26 -16.94
N ASP A 13 15.37 19.08 -17.16
CA ASP A 13 16.62 18.62 -17.76
C ASP A 13 17.39 17.71 -16.80
N VAL A 14 17.31 18.00 -15.51
CA VAL A 14 17.83 17.12 -14.46
C VAL A 14 17.06 15.80 -14.43
N ALA A 15 15.73 15.85 -14.44
CA ALA A 15 14.90 14.65 -14.42
C ALA A 15 15.13 13.75 -15.64
N ASP A 16 15.19 14.34 -16.84
CA ASP A 16 15.40 13.63 -18.10
C ASP A 16 16.81 13.02 -18.15
N ARG A 17 17.84 13.77 -17.74
CA ARG A 17 19.24 13.30 -17.72
C ARG A 17 19.46 12.11 -16.78
N TRP A 18 18.82 12.12 -15.61
CA TRP A 18 19.01 11.12 -14.57
C TRP A 18 17.86 10.13 -14.42
N HIS A 19 16.89 10.16 -15.36
CA HIS A 19 15.70 9.31 -15.37
C HIS A 19 14.88 9.37 -14.07
N ILE A 20 14.75 10.55 -13.47
CA ILE A 20 14.04 10.75 -12.20
C ILE A 20 12.54 10.81 -12.46
N ARG A 21 11.83 9.80 -11.95
CA ARG A 21 10.38 9.68 -12.03
C ARG A 21 9.86 8.73 -10.96
N ARG A 22 8.56 8.71 -10.75
CA ARG A 22 7.90 7.64 -10.02
C ARG A 22 7.96 6.35 -10.86
N TYR A 23 8.55 5.31 -10.28
CA TYR A 23 8.59 3.95 -10.84
C TYR A 23 7.50 3.09 -10.20
N GLY A 24 7.46 3.08 -8.88
CA GLY A 24 6.60 2.18 -8.11
C GLY A 24 7.17 0.77 -7.98
N PHE A 25 6.74 0.07 -6.92
CA PHE A 25 7.20 -1.29 -6.58
C PHE A 25 6.02 -2.16 -6.14
N HIS A 26 6.31 -3.41 -5.75
CA HIS A 26 5.32 -4.48 -5.53
C HIS A 26 4.44 -4.74 -6.77
N GLY A 27 4.98 -4.50 -7.97
CA GLY A 27 4.23 -4.63 -9.24
C GLY A 27 3.63 -6.04 -9.42
N THR A 28 4.42 -7.08 -9.13
CA THR A 28 3.97 -8.48 -9.17
C THR A 28 2.77 -8.72 -8.25
N SER A 29 2.83 -8.25 -7.00
CA SER A 29 1.72 -8.38 -6.05
C SER A 29 0.49 -7.58 -6.49
N HIS A 30 0.66 -6.30 -6.84
CA HIS A 30 -0.46 -5.44 -7.29
C HIS A 30 -1.16 -6.02 -8.51
N GLN A 31 -0.41 -6.49 -9.50
CA GLN A 31 -0.96 -7.14 -10.68
C GLN A 31 -1.71 -8.42 -10.29
N TYR A 32 -1.06 -9.34 -9.59
CA TYR A 32 -1.65 -10.62 -9.19
C TYR A 32 -2.94 -10.42 -8.39
N VAL A 33 -2.93 -9.54 -7.39
CA VAL A 33 -4.09 -9.26 -6.55
C VAL A 33 -5.22 -8.64 -7.36
N SER A 34 -4.91 -7.75 -8.30
CA SER A 34 -5.93 -7.14 -9.17
C SER A 34 -6.64 -8.16 -10.06
N GLU A 35 -5.90 -9.13 -10.59
CA GLU A 35 -6.42 -10.26 -11.38
C GLU A 35 -7.28 -11.18 -10.52
N ARG A 36 -6.85 -11.47 -9.28
CA ARG A 36 -7.58 -12.31 -8.33
C ARG A 36 -8.85 -11.63 -7.81
N ALA A 37 -8.83 -10.32 -7.57
CA ALA A 37 -10.01 -9.55 -7.22
C ALA A 37 -11.06 -9.57 -8.34
N ALA A 38 -10.62 -9.38 -9.59
CA ALA A 38 -11.49 -9.49 -10.76
C ALA A 38 -12.14 -10.88 -10.87
N ALA A 39 -11.33 -11.95 -10.73
CA ALA A 39 -11.82 -13.32 -10.73
C ALA A 39 -12.81 -13.60 -9.59
N PHE A 40 -12.54 -13.09 -8.38
CA PHE A 40 -13.43 -13.24 -7.22
C PHE A 40 -14.79 -12.57 -7.46
N LEU A 41 -14.81 -11.41 -8.12
CA LEU A 41 -16.04 -10.68 -8.44
C LEU A 41 -16.77 -11.22 -9.68
N GLY A 42 -16.20 -12.21 -10.39
CA GLY A 42 -16.77 -12.72 -11.63
C GLY A 42 -16.83 -11.67 -12.75
N ARG A 43 -15.95 -10.67 -12.72
CA ARG A 43 -15.90 -9.55 -13.68
C ARG A 43 -14.56 -9.54 -14.42
N PRO A 44 -14.53 -9.09 -15.69
CA PRO A 44 -13.28 -8.96 -16.42
C PRO A 44 -12.41 -7.82 -15.83
N LEU A 45 -11.09 -8.01 -15.84
CA LEU A 45 -10.13 -7.06 -15.24
C LEU A 45 -10.18 -5.66 -15.87
N ASP A 46 -10.39 -5.58 -17.18
CA ASP A 46 -10.52 -4.33 -17.94
C ASP A 46 -11.88 -3.62 -17.74
N GLY A 47 -12.82 -4.27 -17.05
CA GLY A 47 -14.10 -3.73 -16.63
C GLY A 47 -14.12 -3.22 -15.19
N LEU A 48 -12.97 -3.16 -14.50
CA LEU A 48 -12.87 -2.76 -13.09
C LEU A 48 -11.91 -1.59 -12.87
N ASN A 49 -12.31 -0.68 -11.99
CA ASN A 49 -11.44 0.28 -11.31
C ASN A 49 -11.23 -0.19 -9.87
N GLN A 50 -9.98 -0.33 -9.45
CA GLN A 50 -9.67 -0.91 -8.16
C GLN A 50 -8.46 -0.29 -7.47
N ILE A 51 -8.48 -0.37 -6.14
CA ILE A 51 -7.35 0.01 -5.29
C ILE A 51 -6.80 -1.25 -4.63
N VAL A 52 -5.49 -1.44 -4.69
CA VAL A 52 -4.81 -2.54 -3.99
C VAL A 52 -3.92 -1.96 -2.89
N LEU A 53 -4.13 -2.43 -1.66
CA LEU A 53 -3.38 -2.07 -0.47
C LEU A 53 -2.48 -3.25 -0.08
N HIS A 54 -1.25 -3.22 -0.55
CA HIS A 54 -0.21 -4.19 -0.18
C HIS A 54 0.43 -3.74 1.13
N LEU A 55 0.09 -4.40 2.23
CA LEU A 55 0.53 -4.02 3.57
C LEU A 55 1.37 -5.16 4.16
N GLY A 56 2.69 -5.03 4.09
CA GLY A 56 3.67 -5.89 4.75
C GLY A 56 4.74 -5.07 5.47
N ASN A 57 5.93 -5.64 5.66
CA ASN A 57 7.08 -4.87 6.18
C ASN A 57 7.45 -3.70 5.26
N GLY A 58 7.31 -3.88 3.94
CA GLY A 58 7.13 -2.81 2.98
C GLY A 58 5.64 -2.66 2.69
N ALA A 59 5.17 -1.42 2.59
CA ALA A 59 3.76 -1.13 2.33
C ALA A 59 3.61 -0.19 1.14
N SER A 60 2.69 -0.50 0.24
CA SER A 60 2.34 0.39 -0.88
C SER A 60 0.88 0.25 -1.26
N ALA A 61 0.32 1.32 -1.81
CA ALA A 61 -0.99 1.31 -2.45
C ALA A 61 -0.84 1.47 -3.96
N SER A 62 -1.76 0.92 -4.75
CA SER A 62 -1.92 1.23 -6.18
C SER A 62 -3.36 1.54 -6.54
N ALA A 63 -3.54 2.41 -7.53
CA ALA A 63 -4.82 2.64 -8.22
C ALA A 63 -4.72 2.06 -9.63
N ILE A 64 -5.68 1.22 -9.99
CA ILE A 64 -5.68 0.46 -11.23
C ILE A 64 -7.01 0.74 -11.94
N ALA A 65 -6.94 1.36 -13.11
CA ALA A 65 -8.11 1.61 -13.95
C ALA A 65 -8.10 0.66 -15.14
N ARG A 66 -9.15 -0.16 -15.27
CA ARG A 66 -9.33 -1.09 -16.39
C ARG A 66 -8.10 -1.97 -16.63
N GLY A 67 -7.60 -2.57 -15.55
CA GLY A 67 -6.42 -3.44 -15.57
C GLY A 67 -5.07 -2.75 -15.78
N ARG A 68 -5.01 -1.42 -15.83
CA ARG A 68 -3.75 -0.67 -15.97
C ARG A 68 -3.48 0.21 -14.74
N PRO A 69 -2.27 0.17 -14.16
CA PRO A 69 -1.94 1.04 -13.04
C PRO A 69 -1.89 2.50 -13.49
N VAL A 70 -2.70 3.33 -12.84
CA VAL A 70 -2.77 4.78 -13.05
C VAL A 70 -2.08 5.57 -11.95
N GLU A 71 -1.87 4.98 -10.77
CA GLU A 71 -1.08 5.58 -9.67
C GLU A 71 -0.50 4.49 -8.74
N THR A 72 0.60 4.79 -8.05
CA THR A 72 1.19 3.94 -7.01
C THR A 72 1.97 4.75 -5.97
N SER A 73 1.96 4.33 -4.71
CA SER A 73 2.44 5.19 -3.62
C SER A 73 3.96 5.30 -3.56
N MET A 74 4.66 4.22 -3.93
CA MET A 74 6.12 4.24 -3.97
C MET A 74 6.62 4.98 -5.20
N GLY A 75 7.79 5.59 -5.04
CA GLY A 75 8.32 6.62 -5.91
C GLY A 75 9.42 6.17 -6.86
N LEU A 76 10.44 7.01 -6.95
CA LEU A 76 11.76 6.67 -7.47
C LEU A 76 12.34 5.45 -6.76
N THR A 77 12.17 5.39 -5.43
CA THR A 77 12.64 4.31 -4.57
C THR A 77 11.48 3.74 -3.73
N PRO A 78 11.66 2.59 -3.08
CA PRO A 78 10.67 2.02 -2.17
C PRO A 78 10.47 2.80 -0.85
N LEU A 79 11.07 3.99 -0.70
CA LEU A 79 10.98 4.81 0.52
C LEU A 79 9.71 5.67 0.55
N GLU A 80 9.33 6.26 -0.59
CA GLU A 80 8.13 7.11 -0.70
C GLU A 80 6.85 6.29 -0.46
N GLY A 81 5.82 6.94 0.07
CA GLY A 81 4.49 6.38 0.18
C GLY A 81 4.02 6.25 1.61
N LEU A 82 3.52 5.05 1.90
CA LEU A 82 2.99 4.68 3.20
C LEU A 82 4.08 4.63 4.27
N VAL A 83 3.66 4.81 5.52
CA VAL A 83 4.48 4.42 6.68
C VAL A 83 4.67 2.90 6.62
N MET A 84 5.88 2.42 6.89
CA MET A 84 6.22 0.99 6.81
C MET A 84 6.95 0.54 8.07
N GLY A 85 7.41 -0.71 8.10
CA GLY A 85 8.06 -1.27 9.29
C GLY A 85 9.29 -0.49 9.75
N THR A 86 10.20 -0.14 8.83
CA THR A 86 11.43 0.62 9.13
C THR A 86 11.63 1.86 8.24
N ARG A 87 10.78 2.02 7.24
CA ARG A 87 10.82 3.10 6.25
C ARG A 87 9.85 4.21 6.65
N SER A 88 10.27 5.45 6.44
CA SER A 88 9.49 6.63 6.81
C SER A 88 8.17 6.79 6.05
N GLY A 89 8.13 6.41 4.77
CA GLY A 89 7.09 6.88 3.85
C GLY A 89 7.35 8.33 3.43
N ASP A 90 6.32 9.06 3.00
CA ASP A 90 6.49 10.49 2.64
C ASP A 90 6.87 11.35 3.86
N LEU A 91 7.78 12.28 3.60
CA LEU A 91 8.21 13.37 4.47
C LEU A 91 8.51 14.60 3.60
N ASP A 92 8.59 15.76 4.25
CA ASP A 92 9.12 16.96 3.60
C ASP A 92 10.61 16.72 3.21
N PRO A 93 10.98 16.85 1.92
CA PRO A 93 12.39 16.72 1.51
C PRO A 93 13.32 17.73 2.20
N GLY A 94 12.80 18.85 2.71
CA GLY A 94 13.53 19.81 3.54
C GLY A 94 14.14 19.21 4.81
N VAL A 95 13.59 18.11 5.34
CA VAL A 95 14.16 17.38 6.50
C VAL A 95 15.59 16.92 6.24
N ILE A 96 15.90 16.50 5.01
CA ILE A 96 17.25 16.05 4.62
C ILE A 96 18.23 17.21 4.75
N SER A 97 17.90 18.36 4.17
CA SER A 97 18.72 19.57 4.25
C SER A 97 18.85 20.09 5.68
N TYR A 98 17.79 19.99 6.47
CA TYR A 98 17.78 20.41 7.87
C TYR A 98 18.75 19.56 8.71
N LEU A 99 18.67 18.23 8.64
CA LEU A 99 19.54 17.32 9.38
C LEU A 99 21.01 17.44 8.97
N TRP A 100 21.26 17.59 7.67
CA TRP A 100 22.61 17.81 7.15
C TRP A 100 23.23 19.10 7.72
N ARG A 101 22.46 20.18 7.81
CA ARG A 101 22.96 21.48 8.30
C ARG A 101 23.07 21.55 9.82
N THR A 102 22.04 21.07 10.54
CA THR A 102 21.92 21.26 11.99
C THR A 102 22.59 20.14 12.79
N ALA A 103 22.27 18.89 12.44
CA ALA A 103 22.80 17.70 13.11
C ALA A 103 24.12 17.20 12.48
N ARG A 104 24.58 17.83 11.38
CA ARG A 104 25.81 17.47 10.65
C ARG A 104 25.84 16.01 10.20
N MET A 105 24.67 15.41 9.99
CA MET A 105 24.56 14.04 9.50
C MET A 105 24.99 13.96 8.04
N GLY A 106 25.74 12.90 7.67
CA GLY A 106 26.02 12.59 6.27
C GLY A 106 24.74 12.26 5.49
N VAL A 107 24.76 12.42 4.17
CA VAL A 107 23.59 12.10 3.32
C VAL A 107 23.24 10.61 3.45
N GLU A 108 24.26 9.77 3.49
CA GLU A 108 24.15 8.31 3.65
C GLU A 108 23.57 7.93 5.02
N ASP A 109 23.93 8.67 6.09
CA ASP A 109 23.38 8.44 7.43
C ASP A 109 21.90 8.82 7.51
N ILE A 110 21.51 9.90 6.83
CA ILE A 110 20.11 10.32 6.72
C ILE A 110 19.32 9.29 5.91
N GLU A 111 19.83 8.86 4.75
CA GLU A 111 19.20 7.81 3.94
C GLU A 111 19.04 6.51 4.73
N SER A 112 20.07 6.10 5.45
CA SER A 112 20.06 4.92 6.32
C SER A 112 19.03 5.05 7.44
N MET A 113 18.92 6.23 8.05
CA MET A 113 17.90 6.53 9.06
C MET A 113 16.49 6.39 8.48
N LEU A 114 16.25 6.98 7.31
CA LEU A 114 14.95 6.95 6.63
C LEU A 114 14.53 5.54 6.19
N ASN A 115 15.49 4.68 5.82
CA ASN A 115 15.19 3.31 5.37
C ASN A 115 15.14 2.25 6.48
N HIS A 116 15.94 2.41 7.53
CA HIS A 116 16.19 1.34 8.50
C HIS A 116 15.84 1.68 9.94
N ARG A 117 15.73 2.96 10.29
CA ARG A 117 15.49 3.43 11.67
C ARG A 117 14.24 4.33 11.79
N SER A 118 13.36 4.30 10.79
CA SER A 118 12.14 5.11 10.72
C SER A 118 10.89 4.24 10.78
N GLY A 119 9.74 4.79 10.39
CA GLY A 119 8.47 4.06 10.33
C GLY A 119 8.01 3.57 11.70
N MET A 120 7.40 2.39 11.74
CA MET A 120 6.91 1.79 12.98
C MET A 120 8.05 1.59 14.00
N LEU A 121 9.20 1.09 13.54
CA LEU A 121 10.37 0.90 14.39
C LEU A 121 10.88 2.22 14.98
N GLY A 122 10.99 3.27 14.17
CA GLY A 122 11.47 4.57 14.64
C GLY A 122 10.53 5.25 15.64
N LEU A 123 9.23 5.02 15.52
CA LEU A 123 8.22 5.63 16.39
C LEU A 123 7.95 4.83 17.66
N ALA A 124 7.92 3.50 17.57
CA ALA A 124 7.48 2.61 18.66
C ALA A 124 8.55 1.63 19.16
N GLY A 125 9.70 1.53 18.49
CA GLY A 125 10.70 0.50 18.79
C GLY A 125 10.29 -0.92 18.36
N GLU A 126 9.13 -1.08 17.72
CA GLU A 126 8.57 -2.36 17.27
C GLU A 126 7.93 -2.20 15.89
N ARG A 127 8.13 -3.18 15.01
CA ARG A 127 7.62 -3.19 13.63
C ARG A 127 6.66 -4.35 13.33
N ASP A 128 6.64 -5.39 14.18
CA ASP A 128 5.66 -6.47 14.07
C ASP A 128 4.33 -6.02 14.69
N PHE A 129 3.30 -5.88 13.84
CA PHE A 129 1.97 -5.43 14.27
C PHE A 129 1.32 -6.34 15.32
N ARG A 130 1.69 -7.62 15.39
CA ARG A 130 1.20 -8.53 16.43
C ARG A 130 1.76 -8.15 17.79
N ARG A 131 3.05 -7.80 17.85
CA ARG A 131 3.71 -7.36 19.09
C ARG A 131 3.31 -5.92 19.43
N LEU A 132 3.21 -5.04 18.44
CA LEU A 132 2.77 -3.67 18.60
C LEU A 132 1.41 -3.59 19.30
N ARG A 133 0.45 -4.45 18.94
CA ARG A 133 -0.86 -4.55 19.62
C ARG A 133 -0.73 -4.83 21.11
N LEU A 134 0.08 -5.82 21.49
CA LEU A 134 0.28 -6.16 22.89
C LEU A 134 0.88 -4.96 23.65
N VAL A 135 1.80 -4.23 23.02
CA VAL A 135 2.40 -3.02 23.60
C VAL A 135 1.37 -1.90 23.75
N ILE A 136 0.48 -1.71 22.77
CA ILE A 136 -0.65 -0.76 22.86
C ILE A 136 -1.59 -1.13 24.01
N GLU A 137 -1.92 -2.41 24.18
CA GLU A 137 -2.79 -2.91 25.26
C GLU A 137 -2.19 -2.65 26.66
N THR A 138 -0.86 -2.59 26.77
CA THR A 138 -0.19 -2.17 28.02
C THR A 138 -0.23 -0.66 28.29
N GLY A 139 -0.78 0.14 27.37
CA GLY A 139 -0.92 1.59 27.50
C GLY A 139 0.27 2.39 26.98
N ASP A 140 1.14 1.79 26.16
CA ASP A 140 2.28 2.50 25.58
C ASP A 140 1.83 3.56 24.55
N ARG A 141 2.15 4.82 24.87
CA ARG A 141 1.73 5.97 24.05
C ARG A 141 2.47 6.06 22.71
N SER A 142 3.71 5.61 22.65
CA SER A 142 4.52 5.68 21.42
C SER A 142 4.06 4.64 20.41
N ALA A 143 3.71 3.44 20.88
CA ALA A 143 3.12 2.38 20.06
C ALA A 143 1.74 2.79 19.53
N GLN A 144 0.90 3.39 20.38
CA GLN A 144 -0.40 3.93 19.96
C GLN A 144 -0.23 5.01 18.89
N LEU A 145 0.67 5.98 19.11
CA LEU A 145 0.96 7.04 18.14
C LEU A 145 1.47 6.47 16.81
N ALA A 146 2.38 5.49 16.85
CA ALA A 146 2.89 4.86 15.63
C ALA A 146 1.78 4.22 14.81
N TYR A 147 0.87 3.50 15.47
CA TYR A 147 -0.30 2.90 14.84
C TYR A 147 -1.23 3.96 14.22
N GLU A 148 -1.53 5.03 14.96
CA GLU A 148 -2.36 6.13 14.47
C GLU A 148 -1.73 6.83 13.25
N VAL A 149 -0.42 7.06 13.26
CA VAL A 149 0.33 7.64 12.14
C VAL A 149 0.28 6.72 10.91
N PHE A 150 0.42 5.41 11.09
CA PHE A 150 0.27 4.42 10.03
C PHE A 150 -1.13 4.44 9.42
N ILE A 151 -2.18 4.36 10.25
CA ILE A 151 -3.58 4.39 9.79
C ILE A 151 -3.90 5.72 9.11
N HIS A 152 -3.47 6.85 9.68
CA HIS A 152 -3.68 8.16 9.09
C HIS A 152 -3.08 8.25 7.69
N ARG A 153 -1.83 7.80 7.49
CA ARG A 153 -1.18 7.81 6.17
C ARG A 153 -1.90 6.88 5.19
N LEU A 154 -2.28 5.68 5.63
CA LEU A 154 -3.03 4.73 4.80
C LEU A 154 -4.36 5.31 4.32
N ARG A 155 -5.11 5.96 5.23
CA ARG A 155 -6.38 6.63 4.91
C ARG A 155 -6.20 7.76 3.89
N LYS A 156 -5.12 8.54 4.01
CA LYS A 156 -4.80 9.60 3.02
C LYS A 156 -4.59 9.02 1.62
N TYR A 157 -3.83 7.94 1.49
CA TYR A 157 -3.59 7.29 0.20
C TYR A 157 -4.86 6.65 -0.36
N LEU A 158 -5.66 5.99 0.48
CA LEU A 158 -6.96 5.45 0.07
C LEU A 158 -7.86 6.57 -0.47
N GLY A 159 -8.02 7.67 0.26
CA GLY A 159 -8.81 8.83 -0.17
C GLY A 159 -8.29 9.45 -1.47
N ALA A 160 -6.97 9.63 -1.58
CA ALA A 160 -6.35 10.14 -2.81
C ALA A 160 -6.67 9.24 -4.02
N TYR A 161 -6.63 7.92 -3.84
CA TYR A 161 -6.83 6.99 -4.95
C TYR A 161 -8.30 6.79 -5.32
N LEU A 162 -9.21 6.94 -4.36
CA LEU A 162 -10.63 7.10 -4.65
C LEU A 162 -10.85 8.32 -5.56
N ALA A 163 -10.18 9.45 -5.28
CA ALA A 163 -10.27 10.65 -6.10
C ALA A 163 -9.60 10.47 -7.49
N VAL A 164 -8.45 9.81 -7.57
CA VAL A 164 -7.76 9.52 -8.85
C VAL A 164 -8.64 8.65 -9.77
N LEU A 165 -9.35 7.66 -9.21
CA LEU A 165 -10.20 6.77 -9.99
C LEU A 165 -11.56 7.38 -10.33
N GLY A 166 -12.09 8.26 -9.47
CA GLY A 166 -13.42 8.85 -9.56
C GLY A 166 -14.55 7.84 -9.26
N HIS A 167 -14.55 6.72 -9.98
CA HIS A 167 -15.37 5.53 -9.69
C HIS A 167 -14.45 4.37 -9.31
N THR A 168 -14.72 3.74 -8.16
CA THR A 168 -13.96 2.58 -7.66
C THR A 168 -14.92 1.42 -7.42
N ASP A 169 -14.67 0.27 -8.06
CA ASP A 169 -15.49 -0.93 -7.88
C ASP A 169 -15.05 -1.73 -6.64
N VAL A 170 -13.75 -1.77 -6.35
CA VAL A 170 -13.20 -2.63 -5.30
C VAL A 170 -11.92 -2.11 -4.66
N VAL A 171 -11.80 -2.28 -3.34
CA VAL A 171 -10.56 -2.10 -2.56
C VAL A 171 -10.11 -3.46 -2.04
N SER A 172 -8.87 -3.86 -2.30
CA SER A 172 -8.32 -5.13 -1.85
C SER A 172 -7.16 -4.93 -0.86
N PHE A 173 -7.23 -5.59 0.30
CA PHE A 173 -6.11 -5.72 1.23
C PHE A 173 -5.32 -7.00 0.96
N THR A 174 -4.00 -6.91 1.00
CA THR A 174 -3.10 -8.03 0.75
C THR A 174 -1.81 -7.93 1.57
N ALA A 175 -0.96 -8.95 1.47
CA ALA A 175 0.28 -9.14 2.20
C ALA A 175 0.09 -9.31 3.72
N GLY A 176 1.20 -9.52 4.44
CA GLY A 176 1.17 -10.02 5.83
C GLY A 176 0.27 -9.25 6.79
N ILE A 177 0.26 -7.91 6.75
CA ILE A 177 -0.62 -7.08 7.59
C ILE A 177 -2.02 -7.04 6.99
N GLY A 178 -2.16 -6.76 5.69
CA GLY A 178 -3.47 -6.60 5.04
C GLY A 178 -4.34 -7.86 5.14
N GLU A 179 -3.73 -9.04 5.04
CA GLU A 179 -4.43 -10.33 5.09
C GLU A 179 -4.90 -10.70 6.51
N ASN A 180 -4.08 -10.41 7.52
CA ASN A 180 -4.22 -10.99 8.86
C ASN A 180 -4.70 -9.98 9.91
N ASP A 181 -4.60 -8.68 9.65
CA ASP A 181 -4.83 -7.65 10.63
C ASP A 181 -6.21 -6.99 10.48
N ALA A 182 -7.22 -7.57 11.14
CA ALA A 182 -8.59 -7.07 11.07
C ALA A 182 -8.74 -5.65 11.67
N ALA A 183 -7.92 -5.29 12.66
CA ALA A 183 -7.93 -3.97 13.26
C ALA A 183 -7.43 -2.91 12.27
N VAL A 184 -6.30 -3.17 11.61
CA VAL A 184 -5.78 -2.27 10.55
C VAL A 184 -6.81 -2.06 9.45
N ARG A 185 -7.45 -3.13 8.96
CA ARG A 185 -8.50 -3.01 7.93
C ARG A 185 -9.68 -2.18 8.41
N ARG A 186 -10.18 -2.44 9.62
CA ARG A 186 -11.29 -1.69 10.21
C ARG A 186 -10.96 -0.21 10.33
N ASP A 187 -9.79 0.12 10.88
CA ASP A 187 -9.43 1.50 11.20
C ASP A 187 -9.04 2.29 9.92
N ALA A 188 -8.47 1.62 8.93
CA ALA A 188 -8.25 2.18 7.60
C ALA A 188 -9.55 2.55 6.87
N LEU A 189 -10.65 1.85 7.15
CA LEU A 189 -11.94 2.03 6.47
C LEU A 189 -12.99 2.78 7.33
N ALA A 190 -12.67 3.08 8.59
CA ALA A 190 -13.61 3.72 9.51
C ALA A 190 -14.11 5.08 8.98
N GLY A 191 -15.42 5.33 9.05
CA GLY A 191 -16.01 6.61 8.64
C GLY A 191 -16.02 6.87 7.12
N LEU A 192 -15.76 5.86 6.28
CA LEU A 192 -15.75 6.01 4.81
C LEU A 192 -17.08 5.66 4.13
N GLN A 193 -18.18 5.55 4.90
CA GLN A 193 -19.52 5.27 4.36
C GLN A 193 -19.96 6.34 3.35
N GLY A 194 -19.67 7.62 3.63
CA GLY A 194 -19.95 8.72 2.71
C GLY A 194 -19.13 8.68 1.41
N LEU A 195 -18.10 7.85 1.36
CA LEU A 195 -17.30 7.58 0.15
C LEU A 195 -17.64 6.20 -0.47
N GLY A 196 -18.73 5.56 -0.03
CA GLY A 196 -19.22 4.31 -0.60
C GLY A 196 -18.61 3.03 -0.02
N ILE A 197 -17.94 3.10 1.14
CA ILE A 197 -17.36 1.92 1.81
C ILE A 197 -18.14 1.60 3.08
N ALA A 198 -18.84 0.46 3.09
CA ALA A 198 -19.50 -0.11 4.26
C ALA A 198 -18.86 -1.45 4.62
N LEU A 199 -18.21 -1.49 5.80
CA LEU A 199 -17.53 -2.68 6.30
C LEU A 199 -18.50 -3.57 7.08
N ASP A 200 -18.45 -4.88 6.82
CA ASP A 200 -19.11 -5.90 7.64
C ASP A 200 -18.11 -6.39 8.70
N GLN A 201 -18.41 -6.14 9.98
CA GLN A 201 -17.49 -6.43 11.08
C GLN A 201 -17.26 -7.93 11.26
N ASP A 202 -18.32 -8.74 11.09
CA ASP A 202 -18.24 -10.19 11.27
C ASP A 202 -17.42 -10.82 10.14
N ARG A 203 -17.62 -10.40 8.89
CA ARG A 203 -16.78 -10.83 7.76
C ARG A 203 -15.34 -10.38 7.90
N ASN A 204 -15.10 -9.19 8.45
CA ASN A 204 -13.74 -8.68 8.66
C ASN A 204 -12.98 -9.45 9.73
N LEU A 205 -13.66 -9.86 10.81
CA LEU A 205 -13.10 -10.67 11.91
C LEU A 205 -13.05 -12.17 11.57
N GLY A 206 -13.91 -12.61 10.66
CA GLY A 206 -14.08 -14.02 10.32
C GLY A 206 -12.77 -14.69 9.89
N PRO A 207 -12.51 -15.93 10.34
CA PRO A 207 -11.40 -16.71 9.84
C PRO A 207 -11.63 -16.99 8.37
N GLY A 208 -10.59 -16.84 7.54
CA GLY A 208 -10.73 -17.09 6.12
C GLY A 208 -9.40 -17.36 5.44
N HIS A 209 -9.31 -18.51 4.79
CA HIS A 209 -8.24 -18.81 3.85
C HIS A 209 -8.64 -18.35 2.45
N GLY A 210 -7.73 -17.69 1.75
CA GLY A 210 -7.98 -17.24 0.39
C GLY A 210 -8.71 -15.91 0.30
N ALA A 211 -9.16 -15.60 -0.93
CA ALA A 211 -9.85 -14.36 -1.23
C ALA A 211 -11.24 -14.34 -0.61
N ARG A 212 -11.60 -13.24 0.06
CA ARG A 212 -12.91 -13.07 0.72
C ARG A 212 -13.38 -11.63 0.67
N ARG A 213 -14.70 -11.45 0.70
CA ARG A 213 -15.33 -10.14 0.89
C ARG A 213 -15.43 -9.81 2.38
N ILE A 214 -15.10 -8.58 2.73
CA ILE A 214 -15.24 -8.03 4.08
C ILE A 214 -16.17 -6.81 4.13
N SER A 215 -16.59 -6.25 2.99
CA SER A 215 -17.68 -5.28 2.96
C SER A 215 -19.05 -5.94 3.15
N SER A 216 -20.04 -5.14 3.55
CA SER A 216 -21.45 -5.53 3.49
C SER A 216 -21.90 -5.73 2.03
N ASP A 217 -23.05 -6.37 1.84
CA ASP A 217 -23.58 -6.64 0.50
C ASP A 217 -24.15 -5.40 -0.19
N ASP A 218 -24.55 -4.40 0.58
CA ASP A 218 -25.05 -3.10 0.12
C ASP A 218 -23.95 -2.04 -0.03
N SER A 219 -22.68 -2.36 0.30
CA SER A 219 -21.56 -1.45 0.12
C SER A 219 -21.35 -1.11 -1.38
N PRO A 220 -21.44 0.17 -1.79
CA PRO A 220 -21.22 0.55 -3.19
C PRO A 220 -19.85 0.13 -3.73
N ILE A 221 -18.82 0.21 -2.90
CA ILE A 221 -17.48 -0.27 -3.19
C ILE A 221 -17.28 -1.61 -2.46
N ALA A 222 -16.94 -2.66 -3.20
CA ALA A 222 -16.61 -3.93 -2.56
C ALA A 222 -15.27 -3.81 -1.82
N VAL A 223 -15.16 -4.42 -0.64
CA VAL A 223 -13.87 -4.53 0.06
C VAL A 223 -13.51 -6.00 0.21
N LEU A 224 -12.32 -6.36 -0.24
CA LEU A 224 -11.80 -7.71 -0.23
C LEU A 224 -10.53 -7.83 0.61
N VAL A 225 -10.30 -9.03 1.12
CA VAL A 225 -8.96 -9.51 1.45
C VAL A 225 -8.57 -10.53 0.40
N VAL A 226 -7.42 -10.33 -0.25
CA VAL A 226 -6.95 -11.19 -1.33
C VAL A 226 -5.49 -11.55 -1.05
N PRO A 227 -5.20 -12.82 -0.68
CA PRO A 227 -3.83 -13.24 -0.43
C PRO A 227 -2.97 -13.11 -1.68
N THR A 228 -1.81 -12.45 -1.55
CA THR A 228 -0.84 -12.36 -2.65
C THR A 228 -0.03 -13.65 -2.74
N ASN A 229 0.46 -13.97 -3.93
CA ASN A 229 1.41 -15.07 -4.13
C ASN A 229 2.36 -14.67 -5.27
N GLU A 230 3.43 -13.97 -4.90
CA GLU A 230 4.38 -13.40 -5.87
C GLU A 230 5.20 -14.49 -6.55
N GLU A 231 5.54 -15.56 -5.82
CA GLU A 231 6.26 -16.72 -6.34
C GLU A 231 5.45 -17.43 -7.43
N LEU A 232 4.14 -17.62 -7.22
CA LEU A 232 3.25 -18.21 -8.22
C LEU A 232 3.10 -17.30 -9.44
N ALA A 233 3.02 -15.99 -9.25
CA ALA A 233 2.96 -15.03 -10.34
C ALA A 233 4.25 -15.09 -11.18
N ILE A 234 5.42 -15.08 -10.54
CA ILE A 234 6.73 -15.23 -11.21
C ILE A 234 6.81 -16.56 -11.94
N ALA A 235 6.41 -17.67 -11.31
CA ALA A 235 6.43 -18.99 -11.95
C ALA A 235 5.56 -19.03 -13.22
N ARG A 236 4.38 -18.40 -13.20
CA ARG A 236 3.49 -18.26 -14.36
C ARG A 236 4.10 -17.40 -15.46
N ASP A 237 4.78 -16.33 -15.10
CA ASP A 237 5.46 -15.45 -16.05
C ASP A 237 6.65 -16.15 -16.71
N CYS A 238 7.44 -16.91 -15.93
CA CYS A 238 8.49 -17.80 -16.45
C CYS A 238 7.95 -18.81 -17.45
N LEU A 239 6.84 -19.49 -17.14
CA LEU A 239 6.21 -20.43 -18.08
C LEU A 239 5.72 -19.73 -19.36
N ARG A 240 5.12 -18.53 -19.22
CA ARG A 240 4.60 -17.76 -20.35
C ARG A 240 5.71 -17.30 -21.30
N VAL A 241 6.82 -16.78 -20.77
CA VAL A 241 7.93 -16.29 -21.59
C VAL A 241 8.69 -17.42 -22.29
N LEU A 242 8.74 -18.62 -21.69
CA LEU A 242 9.34 -19.81 -22.28
C LEU A 242 8.44 -20.53 -23.31
N GLY A 243 7.25 -19.99 -23.62
CA GLY A 243 6.33 -20.58 -24.61
C GLY A 243 5.54 -21.78 -24.10
N GLY A 244 5.44 -21.97 -22.77
CA GLY A 244 4.59 -22.98 -22.17
C GLY A 244 3.13 -22.76 -22.57
N ARG A 245 2.60 -23.64 -23.42
CA ARG A 245 1.16 -23.69 -23.73
C ARG A 245 0.41 -23.94 -22.41
N ARG A 246 -0.68 -23.20 -22.17
CA ARG A 246 -1.65 -23.54 -21.11
C ARG A 246 -2.07 -25.00 -21.34
N ALA A 247 -1.74 -25.87 -20.40
CA ALA A 247 -2.38 -27.18 -20.28
C ALA A 247 -3.78 -26.99 -19.67
#